data_AF-A0A9E3JTA8-F1
#
_entry.id   AF-A0A9E3JTA8-F1
#
_cell.length_a   1.000
_cell.length_b   1.000
_cell.length_c   1.000
_cell.angle_alpha   90.00
_cell.angle_beta   90.00
_cell.angle_gamma   90.00
#
_symmetry.space_group_name_H-M   'P 1'
#
loop_
_entity.id
_entity.type
_entity.pdbx_description
1 polymer ?
#
loop_
_entity_poly.entity_id
_entity_poly.type
_entity_poly.pdbx_seq_one_letter_code
_entity_poly.pdbx_strand_id
1 'polypeptide(L)'
;MYAYDPLPAALPPAQAGHVLGSQAQLWTEYMTTPRDVEYMAWPRLLALAEGLWTLTPLKDYDGFARRMPAALGRLQVQDVNYRPPDGPGRAGRAGRADLIDPPRSP
;
A
#
# COMPACT_ATOMS: atom_id res chain seq x y z
N MET A 1 -0.74 -9.80 1.67
CA MET A 1 0.33 -9.05 0.97
C MET A 1 1.70 -9.29 1.59
N TYR A 2 1.89 -9.07 2.89
CA TYR A 2 3.20 -9.22 3.54
C TYR A 2 3.89 -10.60 3.34
N ALA A 3 3.13 -11.69 3.46
CA ALA A 3 3.65 -13.05 3.35
C ALA A 3 3.96 -13.51 1.90
N TYR A 4 3.89 -12.60 0.92
CA TYR A 4 4.21 -12.93 -0.47
C TYR A 4 5.72 -13.15 -0.64
N ASP A 5 6.08 -14.27 -1.26
CA ASP A 5 7.46 -14.60 -1.65
C ASP A 5 7.60 -14.53 -3.17
N PRO A 6 8.48 -13.64 -3.71
CA PRO A 6 8.74 -13.58 -5.14
C PRO A 6 9.47 -14.82 -5.69
N LEU A 7 10.08 -15.64 -4.84
CA LEU A 7 10.77 -16.87 -5.22
C LEU A 7 9.99 -18.10 -4.74
N PRO A 8 9.05 -18.64 -5.54
CA PRO A 8 8.30 -19.82 -5.14
C PRO A 8 9.25 -21.02 -4.97
N ALA A 9 9.00 -21.86 -3.97
CA ALA A 9 9.85 -23.03 -3.65
C ALA A 9 10.01 -24.03 -4.82
N ALA A 10 9.07 -24.02 -5.77
CA ALA A 10 9.13 -24.84 -6.98
C ALA A 10 10.13 -24.32 -8.03
N LEU A 11 10.66 -23.09 -7.88
CA LEU A 11 11.62 -22.50 -8.80
C LEU A 11 13.02 -23.10 -8.56
N PRO A 12 13.65 -23.71 -9.58
CA PRO A 12 15.02 -24.21 -9.42
C PRO A 12 15.99 -23.08 -9.05
N PRO A 13 16.96 -23.31 -8.14
CA PRO A 13 17.91 -22.27 -7.73
C PRO A 13 18.67 -21.63 -8.89
N ALA A 14 18.96 -22.40 -9.94
CA ALA A 14 19.60 -21.92 -11.16
C ALA A 14 18.79 -20.85 -11.93
N GLN A 15 17.47 -20.78 -11.70
CA GLN A 15 16.58 -19.83 -12.37
C GLN A 15 16.22 -18.63 -11.49
N ALA A 16 16.60 -18.63 -10.21
CA ALA A 16 16.27 -17.55 -9.27
C ALA A 16 16.79 -16.18 -9.75
N GLY A 17 17.93 -16.15 -10.44
CA GLY A 17 18.51 -14.93 -11.00
C GLY A 17 17.69 -14.27 -12.12
N HIS A 18 16.68 -14.95 -12.68
CA HIS A 18 15.77 -14.38 -13.67
C HIS A 18 14.61 -13.58 -13.03
N VAL A 19 14.42 -13.72 -11.71
CA VAL A 19 13.39 -12.96 -10.99
C VAL A 19 13.94 -11.58 -10.63
N LEU A 20 13.51 -10.58 -11.41
CA LEU A 20 13.98 -9.19 -11.22
C LEU A 20 13.31 -8.47 -10.04
N GLY A 21 12.16 -8.97 -9.58
CA GLY A 21 11.39 -8.38 -8.51
C GLY A 21 9.90 -8.64 -8.67
N SER A 22 9.09 -7.75 -8.11
CA SER A 22 7.62 -7.82 -8.24
C SER A 22 7.03 -6.41 -8.25
N GLN A 23 5.76 -6.35 -8.66
CA GLN A 23 5.00 -5.11 -8.75
C GLN A 23 3.58 -5.34 -8.23
N ALA A 24 2.98 -4.30 -7.65
CA ALA A 24 1.55 -4.25 -7.45
C ALA A 24 0.90 -3.44 -8.56
N GLN A 25 -0.18 -3.97 -9.14
CA GLN A 25 -1.02 -3.25 -10.09
C GLN A 25 -2.25 -2.72 -9.38
N LEU A 26 -2.67 -1.52 -9.76
CA LEU A 26 -3.89 -0.90 -9.28
C LEU A 26 -4.76 -0.53 -10.48
N TRP A 27 -5.79 -1.33 -10.71
CA TRP A 27 -6.78 -1.09 -11.76
C TRP A 27 -7.88 -0.18 -11.21
N THR A 28 -8.20 0.88 -11.95
CA THR A 28 -8.94 2.04 -11.44
C THR A 28 -10.41 2.05 -11.83
N GLU A 29 -10.96 0.94 -12.34
CA GLU A 29 -12.35 0.85 -12.80
C GLU A 29 -13.38 1.28 -11.74
N TYR A 30 -13.03 1.08 -10.46
CA TYR A 30 -13.87 1.42 -9.31
C TYR A 30 -13.27 2.52 -8.41
N MET A 31 -12.28 3.27 -8.90
CA MET A 31 -11.58 4.32 -8.15
C MET A 31 -11.82 5.65 -8.86
N THR A 32 -12.86 6.36 -8.42
CA THR A 32 -13.36 7.56 -9.11
C THR A 32 -12.52 8.80 -8.86
N THR A 33 -11.74 8.82 -7.78
CA THR A 33 -10.91 9.96 -7.38
C THR A 33 -9.47 9.52 -7.05
N PRO A 34 -8.49 10.44 -7.11
CA PRO A 34 -7.13 10.15 -6.62
C PRO A 34 -7.10 9.71 -5.14
N ARG A 35 -8.01 10.22 -4.31
CA ARG A 35 -8.15 9.80 -2.91
C ARG A 35 -8.62 8.33 -2.79
N ASP A 36 -9.45 7.85 -3.71
CA ASP A 36 -9.83 6.42 -3.76
C ASP A 36 -8.61 5.55 -4.08
N VAL A 37 -7.75 6.02 -5.01
CA VAL A 37 -6.50 5.36 -5.36
C VAL A 37 -5.55 5.30 -4.15
N GLU A 38 -5.40 6.40 -3.40
CA GLU A 38 -4.59 6.42 -2.17
C GLU A 38 -5.10 5.44 -1.11
N TYR A 39 -6.42 5.40 -0.91
CA TYR A 39 -7.06 4.48 0.03
C TYR A 39 -6.86 3.02 -0.38
N MET A 40 -6.84 2.80 -1.69
CA MET A 40 -6.61 1.48 -2.26
C MET A 40 -5.12 1.11 -2.32
N ALA A 41 -4.21 2.07 -2.32
CA ALA A 41 -2.76 1.82 -2.32
C ALA A 41 -2.20 1.64 -0.90
N TRP A 42 -2.61 2.48 0.04
CA TRP A 42 -2.01 2.58 1.37
C TRP A 42 -2.91 1.98 2.45
N PRO A 43 -2.36 1.22 3.43
CA PRO A 43 -0.94 0.94 3.68
C PRO A 43 -0.39 -0.30 2.94
N ARG A 44 -1.13 -0.89 1.99
CA ARG A 44 -0.73 -2.12 1.28
C ARG A 44 0.66 -2.00 0.63
N LEU A 45 0.97 -0.85 0.02
CA LEU A 45 2.29 -0.60 -0.57
C LEU A 45 3.44 -0.58 0.45
N LEU A 46 3.21 -0.30 1.73
CA LEU A 46 4.24 -0.44 2.77
C LEU A 46 4.63 -1.91 2.97
N ALA A 47 3.65 -2.82 2.94
CA ALA A 47 3.91 -4.25 3.03
C ALA A 47 4.64 -4.78 1.77
N LEU A 48 4.28 -4.25 0.59
CA LEU A 48 4.99 -4.58 -0.65
C LEU A 48 6.45 -4.10 -0.60
N ALA A 49 6.68 -2.86 -0.17
CA ALA A 49 8.02 -2.29 -0.07
C ALA A 49 8.92 -3.11 0.88
N GLU A 50 8.41 -3.48 2.06
CA GLU A 50 9.13 -4.38 2.96
C GLU A 50 9.40 -5.75 2.32
N GLY A 51 8.39 -6.33 1.66
CA GLY A 51 8.49 -7.64 1.03
C GLY A 51 9.54 -7.71 -0.09
N LEU A 52 9.77 -6.61 -0.81
CA LEU A 52 10.69 -6.56 -1.95
C LEU A 52 12.07 -5.99 -1.59
N TRP A 53 12.17 -5.18 -0.54
CA TRP A 53 13.44 -4.56 -0.14
C TRP A 53 14.19 -5.34 0.94
N THR A 54 13.47 -5.97 1.87
CA THR A 54 14.07 -6.65 3.01
C THR A 54 14.44 -8.09 2.67
N LEU A 55 15.69 -8.47 2.95
CA LEU A 55 16.17 -9.83 2.76
C LEU A 55 15.32 -10.82 3.57
N THR A 56 14.98 -11.97 2.98
CA THR A 56 14.14 -13.01 3.60
C THR A 56 14.48 -13.34 5.05
N PRO A 57 15.75 -13.58 5.46
CA PRO A 57 16.07 -13.89 6.86
C PRO A 57 15.86 -12.72 7.83
N LEU A 58 15.65 -11.50 7.33
CA LEU A 58 15.39 -10.30 8.14
C LEU A 58 13.90 -9.94 8.23
N LYS A 59 13.03 -10.66 7.52
CA LYS A 59 11.58 -10.40 7.53
C LYS A 59 10.99 -10.86 8.87
N ASP A 60 10.49 -9.91 9.65
CA ASP A 60 9.80 -10.12 10.92
C ASP A 60 8.46 -9.39 10.87
N TYR A 61 7.36 -10.15 10.82
CA TYR A 61 6.02 -9.57 10.76
C TYR A 61 5.68 -8.75 12.01
N ASP A 62 6.08 -9.23 13.19
CA ASP A 62 5.81 -8.51 14.43
C ASP A 62 6.61 -7.20 14.47
N GLY A 63 7.84 -7.23 13.96
CA GLY A 63 8.67 -6.04 13.74
C GLY A 63 8.04 -5.04 12.78
N PHE A 64 7.52 -5.53 11.65
CA PHE A 64 6.78 -4.71 10.70
C PHE A 64 5.52 -4.09 11.35
N ALA A 65 4.73 -4.89 12.06
CA ALA A 65 3.53 -4.42 12.77
C ALA A 65 3.87 -3.37 13.83
N ARG A 66 4.95 -3.54 14.59
CA ARG A 66 5.45 -2.54 15.56
C ARG A 66 5.82 -1.21 14.91
N ARG A 67 6.35 -1.22 13.67
CA ARG A 67 6.72 0.01 12.92
C ARG A 67 5.54 0.66 12.21
N MET A 68 4.43 -0.06 12.02
CA MET A 68 3.28 0.41 11.25
C MET A 68 2.69 1.73 11.78
N PRO A 69 2.44 1.93 13.09
CA PRO A 69 1.88 3.18 13.59
C PRO A 69 2.71 4.41 13.22
N ALA A 70 4.04 4.32 13.30
CA ALA A 70 4.93 5.41 12.92
C ALA A 70 4.91 5.68 11.41
N ALA A 71 4.76 4.62 10.58
CA ALA A 71 4.61 4.78 9.14
C ALA A 71 3.27 5.44 8.76
N LEU A 72 2.18 5.03 9.40
CA LEU A 72 0.86 5.66 9.22
C LEU A 72 0.87 7.13 9.66
N GLY A 73 1.56 7.44 10.77
CA GLY A 73 1.73 8.83 11.20
C GLY A 73 2.44 9.71 10.16
N ARG A 74 3.43 9.17 9.43
CA ARG A 74 4.05 9.89 8.31
C ARG A 74 3.10 10.13 7.16
N LEU A 75 2.32 9.11 6.76
CA LEU A 75 1.29 9.24 5.72
C LEU A 75 0.23 10.28 6.11
N GLN A 76 -0.14 10.33 7.39
CA GLN A 76 -1.09 11.30 7.91
C GLN A 76 -0.57 12.74 7.83
N VAL A 77 0.70 12.98 8.18
CA VAL A 77 1.35 14.29 8.02
C VAL A 77 1.41 14.73 6.56
N GLN A 78 1.48 13.77 5.63
CA GLN A 78 1.46 14.00 4.18
C GLN A 78 0.05 14.13 3.59
N ASP A 79 -1.01 14.08 4.40
CA ASP A 79 -2.42 14.07 3.98
C ASP A 79 -2.77 12.96 2.96
N VAL A 80 -2.12 11.80 3.09
CA VAL A 80 -2.44 10.62 2.26
C VAL A 80 -3.70 9.95 2.80
N ASN A 81 -4.71 9.73 1.95
CA ASN A 81 -5.96 9.06 2.31
C ASN A 81 -5.79 7.53 2.47
N TYR A 82 -4.97 7.04 3.40
CA TYR A 82 -4.74 5.60 3.59
C TYR A 82 -5.93 4.90 4.29
N ARG A 83 -6.08 3.59 4.06
CA ARG A 83 -7.06 2.75 4.78
C ARG A 83 -6.64 2.51 6.24
N PRO A 84 -7.46 2.89 7.24
CA PRO A 84 -7.16 2.59 8.64
C PRO A 84 -7.09 1.07 8.93
N PRO A 85 -6.24 0.63 9.87
CA PRO A 85 -6.11 -0.79 10.21
C PRO A 85 -7.40 -1.43 10.74
N ASP A 86 -8.20 -0.66 11.47
CA ASP A 86 -9.45 -1.04 12.13
C ASP A 86 -10.67 -1.09 11.18
N GLY A 87 -10.50 -0.69 9.92
CA GLY A 87 -11.55 -0.75 8.91
C GLY A 87 -11.71 0.57 8.15
N PRO A 88 -12.71 0.69 7.26
CA PRO A 88 -13.06 1.98 6.71
C PRO A 88 -13.42 2.93 7.86
N GLY A 89 -12.64 4.01 7.97
CA GLY A 89 -12.89 5.04 8.97
C GLY A 89 -14.34 5.50 8.86
N ARG A 90 -15.02 5.67 10.00
CA ARG A 90 -16.33 6.31 10.01
C ARG A 90 -16.22 7.60 9.21
N ALA A 91 -17.03 7.73 8.16
CA ALA A 91 -17.11 8.95 7.36
C ALA A 91 -17.20 10.16 8.30
N GLY A 92 -16.16 10.99 8.34
CA GLY A 92 -16.16 12.21 9.14
C GLY A 92 -14.84 12.51 9.87
N ARG A 93 -13.91 13.16 9.18
CA ARG A 93 -13.52 14.56 9.47
C ARG A 93 -12.48 15.10 8.48
N ALA A 94 -13.02 15.89 7.56
CA ALA A 94 -12.55 17.21 7.10
C ALA A 94 -11.02 17.49 7.08
N GLY A 95 -10.49 17.50 5.87
CA GLY A 95 -9.33 18.27 5.46
C GLY A 95 -9.46 18.64 3.97
N ARG A 96 -10.35 19.60 3.65
CA ARG A 96 -10.53 20.22 2.32
C ARG A 96 -10.89 19.29 1.14
N ALA A 97 -12.12 18.77 1.12
CA ALA A 97 -12.68 18.11 -0.06
C ALA A 97 -13.44 19.07 -1.01
N ASP A 98 -13.26 20.39 -0.90
CA ASP A 98 -14.22 21.36 -1.47
C ASP A 98 -13.62 22.35 -2.48
N LEU A 99 -12.40 22.14 -3.02
CA LEU A 99 -11.78 23.19 -3.87
C LEU A 99 -11.22 22.77 -5.24
N ILE A 100 -11.27 21.51 -5.68
CA ILE A 100 -10.79 21.17 -7.04
C ILE A 100 -11.65 20.06 -7.66
N ASP A 101 -12.90 20.38 -8.01
CA ASP A 101 -13.47 19.85 -9.25
C ASP A 101 -14.63 20.78 -9.69
N PRO A 102 -14.50 21.54 -10.80
CA PRO A 102 -15.64 22.29 -11.31
C PRO A 102 -16.73 21.31 -11.80
N PRO A 103 -18.02 21.66 -11.69
CA PRO A 103 -19.09 20.82 -12.19
C PRO A 103 -18.91 20.62 -13.70
N ARG A 104 -18.84 19.36 -14.14
CA ARG A 104 -18.95 19.05 -15.56
C ARG A 104 -20.31 19.53 -16.03
N SER A 105 -20.30 20.51 -16.94
CA SER A 105 -21.50 20.95 -17.63
C SER A 105 -22.07 19.80 -18.48
N PRO A 106 -23.40 19.76 -18.70
CA PRO A 106 -24.11 18.63 -19.29
C PRO A 106 -23.74 18.35 -20.75
#